data_AF-F0Z8U1-F1
#
_entry.id   AF-F0Z8U1-F1
#
_cell.length_a   1.000
_cell.length_b   1.000
_cell.length_c   1.000
_cell.angle_alpha   90.00
_cell.angle_beta   90.00
_cell.angle_gamma   90.00
#
_symmetry.space_group_name_H-M   'P 1'
#
loop_
_entity.id
_entity.type
_entity.pdbx_description
1 polymer ?
#
loop_
_entity_poly.entity_id
_entity_poly.type
_entity_poly.pdbx_seq_one_letter_code
_entity_poly.pdbx_strand_id
1 'polypeptide(L)'
;MKLLFILSLVFLFINISLGQSNDCSSSLSKYFTNNMSSVKVQLVVIRPSGDVVYANNTLSNNFGVLTNGNSFPAVFSSKISCTNGKVQLFDVAQQKVSFNDRAGILLYSDGRLNLTPTWGSSWKLNLTCTGTGSGAINYGWTTDGNLITLQIIE
;
A
#
# COMPACT_ATOMS: atom_id res chain seq x y z
N MET A 1 -12.39 -19.61 -42.32
CA MET A 1 -13.03 -18.57 -41.48
C MET A 1 -13.41 -19.03 -40.08
N LYS A 2 -14.10 -20.17 -39.88
CA LYS A 2 -14.51 -20.66 -38.54
C LYS A 2 -13.33 -20.90 -37.57
N LEU A 3 -12.20 -21.42 -38.05
CA LEU A 3 -11.03 -21.71 -37.22
C LEU A 3 -10.34 -20.45 -36.66
N LEU A 4 -10.27 -19.38 -37.44
CA LEU A 4 -9.69 -18.09 -37.04
C LEU A 4 -10.55 -17.39 -35.97
N PHE A 5 -11.87 -17.54 -36.04
CA PHE A 5 -12.79 -16.98 -35.06
C PHE A 5 -12.67 -17.69 -33.69
N ILE A 6 -12.49 -19.02 -33.71
CA ILE A 6 -12.26 -19.81 -32.50
C ILE A 6 -10.89 -19.45 -31.87
N LEU A 7 -9.84 -19.27 -32.69
CA LEU A 7 -8.52 -18.87 -32.19
C LEU A 7 -8.55 -17.48 -31.54
N SER A 8 -9.30 -16.54 -32.12
CA SER A 8 -9.50 -15.19 -31.58
C SER A 8 -10.25 -15.21 -30.23
N LEU A 9 -11.27 -16.05 -30.09
CA LEU A 9 -11.99 -16.24 -28.83
C LEU A 9 -11.08 -16.84 -27.75
N VAL A 10 -10.27 -17.85 -28.09
CA VAL A 10 -9.31 -18.47 -27.16
C VAL A 10 -8.27 -17.44 -26.68
N PHE A 11 -7.73 -16.59 -27.57
CA PHE A 11 -6.83 -15.51 -27.18
C PHE A 11 -7.48 -14.46 -26.28
N LEU A 12 -8.78 -14.19 -26.45
CA LEU A 12 -9.53 -13.28 -25.56
C LEU A 12 -9.66 -13.88 -24.15
N PHE A 13 -9.95 -15.19 -24.05
CA PHE A 13 -10.10 -15.87 -22.76
C PHE A 13 -8.78 -16.04 -21.98
N ILE A 14 -7.65 -16.27 -22.67
CA ILE A 14 -6.34 -16.42 -22.02
C ILE A 14 -5.88 -15.09 -21.38
N ASN A 15 -6.23 -13.93 -21.97
CA ASN A 15 -5.87 -12.64 -21.40
C ASN A 15 -6.74 -12.21 -20.21
N ILE A 16 -7.93 -12.80 -20.04
CA ILE A 16 -8.81 -12.50 -18.90
C ILE A 16 -8.37 -13.28 -17.64
N SER A 17 -7.71 -14.43 -17.78
CA SER A 17 -7.32 -15.28 -16.64
C SER A 17 -5.96 -14.95 -16.01
N LEU A 18 -5.24 -13.94 -16.52
CA LEU A 18 -4.09 -13.35 -15.82
C LEU A 18 -4.51 -12.19 -14.89
N GLY A 19 -5.78 -12.19 -14.48
CA GLY A 19 -6.24 -11.40 -13.34
C GLY A 19 -5.45 -11.82 -12.11
N GLN A 20 -4.49 -10.97 -11.73
CA GLN A 20 -3.75 -11.03 -10.47
C GLN A 20 -4.72 -11.41 -9.36
N SER A 21 -4.49 -12.55 -8.70
CA SER A 21 -5.27 -12.90 -7.53
C SER A 21 -5.05 -11.79 -6.49
N ASN A 22 -6.11 -11.03 -6.18
CA ASN A 22 -6.15 -10.03 -5.09
C ASN A 22 -6.03 -10.66 -3.69
N ASP A 23 -5.60 -11.92 -3.60
CA ASP A 23 -5.40 -12.63 -2.36
C ASP A 23 -3.90 -12.59 -2.01
N CYS A 24 -3.57 -11.75 -1.04
CA CYS A 24 -2.23 -11.61 -0.52
C CYS A 24 -1.91 -12.62 0.60
N SER A 25 -2.81 -13.58 0.90
CA SER A 25 -2.65 -14.50 2.03
C SER A 25 -1.32 -15.24 2.00
N SER A 26 -0.87 -15.72 0.85
CA SER A 26 0.43 -16.40 0.73
C SER A 26 1.60 -15.45 1.01
N SER A 27 1.60 -14.24 0.43
CA SER A 27 2.63 -13.22 0.59
C SER A 27 2.73 -12.66 2.00
N LEU A 28 1.60 -12.49 2.67
CA LEU A 28 1.50 -11.80 3.95
C LEU A 28 1.41 -12.75 5.16
N SER A 29 1.02 -14.01 4.98
CA SER A 29 0.75 -14.97 6.06
C SER A 29 1.79 -15.00 7.18
N LYS A 30 3.09 -14.96 6.85
CA LYS A 30 4.17 -14.99 7.83
C LYS A 30 4.09 -13.85 8.85
N TYR A 31 3.48 -12.73 8.46
CA TYR A 31 3.32 -11.53 9.28
C TYR A 31 2.17 -11.57 10.28
N PHE A 32 1.30 -12.57 10.18
CA PHE A 32 0.10 -12.72 11.01
C PHE A 32 0.20 -13.89 12.00
N THR A 33 1.38 -14.47 12.16
CA THR A 33 1.62 -15.57 13.09
C THR A 33 1.71 -15.07 14.54
N ASN A 34 1.31 -15.92 15.50
CA ASN A 34 1.27 -15.57 16.94
C ASN A 34 2.64 -15.22 17.54
N ASN A 35 3.75 -15.55 16.86
CA ASN A 35 5.11 -15.33 17.36
C ASN A 35 5.70 -13.99 16.92
N MET A 36 5.06 -13.25 16.01
CA MET A 36 5.58 -11.95 15.56
C MET A 36 4.76 -10.81 16.17
N SER A 37 5.39 -10.11 17.12
CA SER A 37 4.76 -9.03 17.89
C SER A 37 4.68 -7.72 17.12
N SER A 38 5.58 -7.48 16.17
CA SER A 38 5.58 -6.27 15.35
C SER A 38 6.35 -6.41 14.05
N VAL A 39 5.98 -5.60 13.06
CA VAL A 39 6.62 -5.49 11.75
C VAL A 39 6.79 -4.02 11.39
N LYS A 40 7.91 -3.64 10.78
CA LYS A 40 8.08 -2.27 10.27
C LYS A 40 7.49 -2.19 8.88
N VAL A 41 6.81 -1.10 8.59
CA VAL A 41 6.22 -0.83 7.28
C VAL A 41 6.61 0.54 6.79
N GLN A 42 6.75 0.64 5.48
CA GLN A 42 6.84 1.87 4.73
C GLN A 42 5.59 2.00 3.87
N LEU A 43 4.89 3.11 4.05
CA LEU A 43 3.71 3.50 3.31
C LEU A 43 4.07 4.69 2.41
N VAL A 44 3.71 4.59 1.14
CA VAL A 44 3.79 5.71 0.20
C VAL A 44 2.42 5.92 -0.42
N VAL A 45 1.95 7.17 -0.45
CA VAL A 45 0.72 7.55 -1.13
C VAL A 45 1.07 8.58 -2.20
N ILE A 46 0.84 8.23 -3.47
CA ILE A 46 0.97 9.14 -4.60
C ILE A 46 -0.43 9.62 -4.95
N ARG A 47 -0.66 10.93 -4.82
CA ARG A 47 -1.96 11.56 -5.07
C ARG A 47 -2.13 11.91 -6.55
N PRO A 48 -3.36 12.09 -7.05
CA PRO A 48 -3.61 12.56 -8.42
C PRO A 48 -2.95 13.91 -8.74
N SER A 49 -2.72 14.75 -7.73
CA SER A 49 -1.98 16.02 -7.86
C SER A 49 -0.48 15.86 -8.12
N GLY A 50 0.05 14.64 -8.02
CA GLY A 50 1.49 14.36 -8.05
C GLY A 50 2.18 14.47 -6.69
N ASP A 51 1.44 14.86 -5.64
CA ASP A 51 1.99 14.90 -4.28
C ASP A 51 2.31 13.50 -3.79
N VAL A 52 3.45 13.35 -3.11
CA VAL A 52 3.86 12.08 -2.49
C VAL A 52 3.84 12.22 -0.98
N VAL A 53 3.15 11.31 -0.31
CA VAL A 53 3.16 11.18 1.15
C VAL A 53 3.96 9.94 1.51
N TYR A 54 4.91 10.06 2.42
CA TYR A 54 5.77 8.98 2.89
C TYR A 54 5.59 8.81 4.39
N ALA A 55 5.38 7.58 4.87
CA ALA A 55 5.29 7.29 6.30
C ALA A 55 5.98 5.96 6.63
N ASN A 56 6.75 5.94 7.71
CA ASN A 56 7.29 4.73 8.31
C ASN A 56 6.58 4.47 9.64
N ASN A 57 6.22 3.21 9.88
CA ASN A 57 5.52 2.83 11.09
C ASN A 57 5.88 1.41 11.52
N THR A 58 5.51 1.07 12.75
CA THR A 58 5.55 -0.30 13.27
C THR A 58 4.12 -0.76 13.49
N LEU A 59 3.73 -1.87 12.83
CA LEU A 59 2.43 -2.50 12.99
C LEU A 59 2.58 -3.72 13.90
N SER A 60 1.66 -3.90 14.83
CA SER A 60 1.58 -5.06 15.71
C SER A 60 0.37 -5.91 15.37
N ASN A 61 0.52 -7.23 15.49
CA ASN A 61 -0.59 -8.16 15.30
C ASN A 61 -1.57 -8.03 16.48
N ASN A 62 -2.81 -7.70 16.15
CA ASN A 62 -3.91 -7.53 17.08
C ASN A 62 -5.10 -8.35 16.59
N PHE A 63 -5.24 -9.57 17.12
CA PHE A 63 -6.32 -10.51 16.75
C PHE A 63 -6.43 -10.78 15.23
N GLY A 64 -5.31 -11.01 14.55
CA GLY A 64 -5.29 -11.33 13.12
C GLY A 64 -5.31 -10.10 12.20
N VAL A 65 -5.10 -8.91 12.76
CA VAL A 65 -4.96 -7.66 12.00
C VAL A 65 -3.68 -6.97 12.41
N LEU A 66 -2.86 -6.56 11.45
CA LEU A 66 -1.70 -5.72 11.70
C LEU A 66 -2.13 -4.26 11.81
N THR A 67 -1.84 -3.63 12.94
CA THR A 67 -2.23 -2.25 13.21
C THR A 67 -1.16 -1.46 13.93
N ASN A 68 -1.10 -0.15 13.68
CA ASN A 68 -0.32 0.76 14.50
C ASN A 68 -1.00 0.92 15.88
N GLY A 69 -0.21 0.89 16.95
CA GLY A 69 -0.69 1.17 18.32
C GLY A 69 -0.76 2.66 18.64
N ASN A 70 0.15 3.45 18.07
CA ASN A 70 0.33 4.88 18.34
C ASN A 70 0.17 5.71 17.06
N SER A 71 0.08 7.03 17.23
CA SER A 71 0.18 8.00 16.13
C SER A 71 1.47 7.78 15.32
N PHE A 72 1.42 8.14 14.04
CA PHE A 72 2.56 7.98 13.14
C PHE A 72 2.80 9.22 12.28
N PRO A 73 4.06 9.62 12.10
CA PRO A 73 4.38 10.76 11.26
C PRO A 73 4.34 10.40 9.78
N ALA A 74 3.96 11.37 8.96
CA ALA A 74 4.08 11.33 7.52
C ALA A 74 4.83 12.57 7.02
N VAL A 75 5.72 12.40 6.05
CA VAL A 75 6.44 13.47 5.36
C VAL A 75 5.80 13.68 3.99
N PHE A 76 5.69 14.93 3.57
CA PHE A 76 5.01 15.31 2.33
C PHE A 76 6.03 15.85 1.34
N SER A 77 5.88 15.46 0.09
CA SER A 77 6.51 16.09 -1.06
C SER A 77 5.40 16.70 -1.89
N SER A 78 5.14 17.99 -1.67
CA SER A 78 4.08 18.76 -2.35
C SER A 78 4.62 19.78 -3.35
N LYS A 79 5.95 19.88 -3.49
CA LYS A 79 6.58 20.96 -4.25
C LYS A 79 7.41 20.46 -5.41
N ILE A 80 6.97 20.89 -6.59
CA ILE A 80 7.70 21.00 -7.86
C ILE A 80 8.79 22.11 -7.76
N SER A 81 9.36 22.37 -6.59
CA SER A 81 10.44 23.37 -6.48
C SER A 81 11.76 22.70 -6.83
N CYS A 82 12.14 22.86 -8.10
CA CYS A 82 13.50 22.63 -8.54
C CYS A 82 14.39 23.75 -8.00
N THR A 83 14.92 23.60 -6.79
CA THR A 83 15.93 24.54 -6.29
C THR A 83 17.25 24.19 -6.97
N ASN A 84 17.75 25.09 -7.83
CA ASN A 84 18.97 24.86 -8.62
C ASN A 84 18.92 23.59 -9.50
N GLY A 85 17.76 23.31 -10.10
CA GLY A 85 17.59 22.13 -10.98
C GLY A 85 17.59 20.78 -10.24
N LYS A 86 17.54 20.78 -8.91
CA LYS A 86 17.43 19.56 -8.11
C LYS A 86 16.02 19.42 -7.54
N VAL A 87 15.42 18.25 -7.71
CA VAL A 87 14.18 17.88 -7.02
C VAL A 87 14.47 17.84 -5.53
N GLN A 88 13.70 18.59 -4.74
CA GLN A 88 13.80 18.53 -3.28
C GLN A 88 13.27 17.17 -2.81
N LEU A 89 14.16 16.31 -2.30
CA LEU A 89 13.74 15.09 -1.61
C LEU A 89 13.05 15.51 -0.29
N PHE A 90 11.97 14.81 0.05
CA PHE A 90 11.12 14.95 1.24
C PHE A 90 11.64 15.89 2.34
N ASP A 91 10.93 17.01 2.56
CA ASP A 91 11.27 18.00 3.58
C ASP A 91 10.73 17.57 4.96
N VAL A 92 11.62 17.20 5.87
CA VAL A 92 11.27 16.79 7.25
C VAL A 92 10.52 17.91 8.00
N ALA A 93 10.73 19.18 7.64
CA ALA A 93 9.98 20.30 8.23
C ALA A 93 8.49 20.29 7.85
N GLN A 94 8.10 19.56 6.79
CA GLN A 94 6.71 19.39 6.36
C GLN A 94 6.05 18.14 6.95
N GLN A 95 6.67 17.50 7.95
CA GLN A 95 6.09 16.35 8.62
C GLN A 95 4.75 16.71 9.28
N LYS A 96 3.71 15.91 9.03
CA LYS A 96 2.44 15.95 9.78
C LYS A 96 2.26 14.66 10.54
N VAL A 97 1.92 14.77 11.82
CA VAL A 97 1.61 13.61 12.66
C VAL A 97 0.16 13.19 12.41
N SER A 98 -0.03 11.92 12.07
CA SER A 98 -1.34 11.31 12.01
C SER A 98 -1.77 10.88 13.42
N PHE A 99 -2.66 11.65 14.03
CA PHE A 99 -3.24 11.34 15.34
C PHE A 99 -4.37 10.33 15.16
N ASN A 100 -4.14 9.08 15.54
CA ASN A 100 -5.18 8.07 15.73
C ASN A 100 -4.67 7.05 16.75
N ASP A 101 -5.38 6.94 17.88
CA ASP A 101 -5.14 5.89 18.86
C ASP A 101 -5.53 4.54 18.24
N ARG A 102 -4.62 3.56 18.28
CA ARG A 102 -4.77 2.15 17.84
C ARG A 102 -5.80 1.89 16.71
N ALA A 103 -5.48 2.20 15.44
CA ALA A 103 -6.15 1.73 14.19
C ALA A 103 -5.98 2.64 12.95
N GLY A 104 -4.95 3.50 12.90
CA GLY A 104 -4.73 4.37 11.73
C GLY A 104 -4.37 3.60 10.44
N ILE A 105 -3.79 2.41 10.57
CA ILE A 105 -3.46 1.47 9.52
C ILE A 105 -3.98 0.11 9.96
N LEU A 106 -4.87 -0.52 9.19
CA LEU A 106 -5.34 -1.88 9.42
C LEU A 106 -5.02 -2.71 8.18
N LEU A 107 -4.05 -3.61 8.30
CA LEU A 107 -3.68 -4.54 7.25
C LEU A 107 -4.14 -5.94 7.64
N TYR A 108 -4.90 -6.58 6.76
CA TYR A 108 -5.39 -7.95 6.92
C TYR A 108 -4.51 -8.93 6.14
N SER A 109 -4.54 -10.20 6.54
CA SER A 109 -3.72 -11.24 5.90
C SER A 109 -4.03 -11.44 4.42
N ASP A 110 -5.28 -11.19 4.02
CA ASP A 110 -5.76 -11.29 2.64
C ASP A 110 -5.34 -10.10 1.76
N GLY A 111 -4.70 -9.06 2.32
CA GLY A 111 -4.29 -7.88 1.58
C GLY A 111 -5.28 -6.73 1.60
N ARG A 112 -6.42 -6.86 2.29
CA ARG A 112 -7.26 -5.69 2.61
C ARG A 112 -6.44 -4.69 3.43
N LEU A 113 -6.57 -3.42 3.08
CA LEU A 113 -5.94 -2.30 3.77
C LEU A 113 -7.00 -1.23 4.06
N ASN A 114 -7.17 -0.89 5.34
CA ASN A 114 -7.88 0.32 5.75
C ASN A 114 -6.86 1.33 6.29
N LEU A 115 -6.82 2.51 5.70
CA LEU A 115 -5.96 3.60 6.08
C LEU A 115 -6.83 4.79 6.47
N THR A 116 -6.63 5.29 7.70
CA THR A 116 -7.37 6.43 8.24
C THR A 116 -6.36 7.47 8.71
N PRO A 117 -5.82 8.31 7.82
CA PRO A 117 -4.89 9.37 8.21
C PRO A 117 -5.63 10.68 8.50
N THR A 118 -5.07 11.53 9.37
CA THR A 118 -5.63 12.88 9.60
C THR A 118 -5.31 13.89 8.49
N TRP A 119 -4.40 13.53 7.58
CA TRP A 119 -3.89 14.38 6.51
C TRP A 119 -4.54 14.11 5.14
N GLY A 120 -5.59 13.29 5.10
CA GLY A 120 -6.30 12.89 3.89
C GLY A 120 -7.63 12.21 4.20
N SER A 121 -8.23 11.61 3.18
CA SER A 121 -9.45 10.80 3.32
C SER A 121 -9.15 9.43 3.92
N SER A 122 -10.17 8.78 4.48
CA SER A 122 -10.06 7.36 4.82
C SER A 122 -10.14 6.52 3.55
N TRP A 123 -9.22 5.56 3.40
CA TRP A 123 -9.15 4.70 2.23
C TRP A 123 -9.30 3.24 2.64
N LYS A 124 -10.11 2.51 1.89
CA LYS A 124 -10.25 1.05 1.98
C LYS A 124 -9.97 0.48 0.60
N LEU A 125 -9.00 -0.41 0.51
CA LEU A 125 -8.58 -1.02 -0.76
C LEU A 125 -8.07 -2.44 -0.55
N ASN A 126 -8.02 -3.19 -1.63
CA ASN A 126 -7.30 -4.45 -1.68
C ASN A 126 -5.93 -4.19 -2.30
N LEU A 127 -4.88 -4.67 -1.65
CA LEU A 127 -3.54 -4.63 -2.21
C LEU A 127 -3.35 -5.75 -3.24
N THR A 128 -2.63 -5.43 -4.30
CA THR A 128 -1.95 -6.37 -5.17
C THR A 128 -0.57 -6.64 -4.60
N CYS A 129 -0.27 -7.91 -4.32
CA CYS A 129 1.02 -8.32 -3.79
C CYS A 129 1.96 -8.78 -4.89
N THR A 130 3.19 -8.23 -4.92
CA THR A 130 4.16 -8.43 -6.01
C THR A 130 5.16 -9.56 -5.76
N GLY A 131 5.10 -10.20 -4.60
CA GLY A 131 5.98 -11.31 -4.24
C GLY A 131 5.73 -11.81 -2.83
N THR A 132 6.48 -12.83 -2.42
CA THR A 132 6.44 -13.39 -1.05
C THR A 132 7.67 -12.90 -0.28
N GLY A 133 7.48 -12.30 0.91
CA GLY A 133 8.59 -11.96 1.80
C GLY A 133 8.83 -10.47 2.02
N SER A 134 9.93 -10.16 2.72
CA SER A 134 10.33 -8.79 3.04
C SER A 134 10.78 -8.04 1.80
N GLY A 135 10.52 -6.73 1.81
CA GLY A 135 10.86 -5.87 0.69
C GLY A 135 9.90 -5.92 -0.49
N ALA A 136 8.94 -6.87 -0.54
CA ALA A 136 7.89 -6.88 -1.54
C ALA A 136 7.04 -5.59 -1.44
N ILE A 137 6.85 -4.92 -2.58
CA ILE A 137 6.07 -3.70 -2.67
C ILE A 137 4.64 -4.09 -3.03
N ASN A 138 3.75 -4.06 -2.04
CA ASN A 138 2.33 -4.28 -2.26
C ASN A 138 1.69 -2.95 -2.62
N TYR A 139 0.72 -2.93 -3.53
CA TYR A 139 0.15 -1.66 -4.00
C TYR A 139 -1.34 -1.77 -4.27
N GLY A 140 -2.05 -0.64 -4.29
CA GLY A 140 -3.41 -0.60 -4.79
C GLY A 140 -3.89 0.82 -5.04
N TRP A 141 -4.97 0.93 -5.79
CA TRP A 141 -5.55 2.21 -6.18
C TRP A 141 -6.82 2.48 -5.39
N THR A 142 -6.95 3.70 -4.91
CA THR A 142 -8.19 4.18 -4.29
C THR A 142 -9.17 4.65 -5.35
N THR A 143 -10.45 4.76 -5.01
CA THR A 143 -11.50 5.24 -5.93
C THR A 143 -11.31 6.69 -6.39
N ASP A 144 -10.63 7.50 -5.58
CA ASP A 144 -10.25 8.89 -5.86
C ASP A 144 -8.88 9.00 -6.57
N GLY A 145 -8.30 7.88 -7.01
CA GLY A 145 -7.12 7.86 -7.89
C GLY A 145 -5.78 7.99 -7.18
N ASN A 146 -5.71 7.80 -5.86
CA ASN A 146 -4.43 7.69 -5.15
C ASN A 146 -3.83 6.30 -5.36
N LEU A 147 -2.53 6.24 -5.66
CA LEU A 147 -1.76 5.01 -5.59
C LEU A 147 -1.19 4.88 -4.18
N ILE A 148 -1.54 3.80 -3.49
CA ILE A 148 -1.01 3.46 -2.18
C ILE A 148 -0.07 2.28 -2.34
N THR A 149 1.16 2.42 -1.87
CA THR A 149 2.13 1.31 -1.77
C THR A 149 2.46 1.05 -0.31
N LEU A 150 2.53 -0.23 0.07
CA LEU A 150 2.93 -0.70 1.38
C LEU A 150 4.02 -1.75 1.23
N GLN A 151 5.16 -1.49 1.86
CA GLN A 151 6.30 -2.39 1.92
C GLN A 151 6.55 -2.77 3.37
N ILE A 152 6.73 -4.07 3.64
CA ILE A 152 7.19 -4.54 4.95
C ILE A 152 8.72 -4.59 4.93
N ILE A 153 9.34 -3.90 5.88
CA ILE A 153 10.80 -3.74 6.00
C ILE A 153 11.26 -4.57 7.21
N GLU A 154 12.17 -5.52 7.01
CA GLU A 154 12.81 -6.29 8.09
C GLU A 154 13.96 -5.50 8.72
#